data_AF-A0A2V3W2L9-F1
#
_entry.id   AF-A0A2V3W2L9-F1
#
_cell.length_a   1.000
_cell.length_b   1.000
_cell.length_c   1.000
_cell.angle_alpha   90.00
_cell.angle_beta   90.00
_cell.angle_gamma   90.00
#
_symmetry.space_group_name_H-M   'P 1'
#
loop_
_entity.id
_entity.type
_entity.pdbx_description
1 polymer ?
#
loop_
_entity_poly.entity_id
_entity_poly.type
_entity_poly.pdbx_seq_one_letter_code
_entity_poly.pdbx_strand_id
1 'polypeptide(L)'
;MNKKDIADIRKQFKRENDLLHIQEILSVYVTKETREIYHEISRPFSILDDDEQELFHTNFKKVLTGNLDEKLFELKFQQEGDDRTQLLLNEALITEDRARFKELMLIIVDKMLEVREYEHDLVITFIKGDYLKPTKKKDTDDDFEHKNDLAYDHQFILSTVNKTQDPPKDLLFDYVEKLFKYQVIVDPVINIKAPIGGFLFPCFTEHAADVNHILYAAPKANEPDEAYILDVLNAEETVTQQEDKAIFEGVVRGTVGHQIGTDTLAGMYGDIYKRVEEAEAEDEIPTLDYKDISELLTANGVQHVEPEQVKTALHDLIDDDGYQLKAKNIVPKYKSKSIKINTKIADVKVSPEDLRYVKQTQMFGRRYLMIEVDEETVVDGFTMIPEVFGEKQAAESPIAIENNPSDSLEAKNDDARM
;
A
#
# COMPACT_ATOMS: atom_id res chain seq x y z
N MET A 1 5.34 -5.60 -12.79
CA MET A 1 3.91 -5.27 -12.62
C MET A 1 3.77 -3.99 -11.81
N ASN A 2 3.17 -2.94 -12.36
CA ASN A 2 3.06 -1.66 -11.66
C ASN A 2 1.74 -1.53 -10.85
N LYS A 3 1.59 -0.42 -10.12
CA LYS A 3 0.40 -0.15 -9.30
C LYS A 3 -0.89 -0.06 -10.13
N LYS A 4 -0.82 0.43 -11.37
CA LYS A 4 -1.97 0.55 -12.28
C LYS A 4 -2.43 -0.86 -12.69
N ASP A 5 -1.51 -1.74 -13.08
CA ASP A 5 -1.80 -3.13 -13.45
C ASP A 5 -2.50 -3.89 -12.32
N ILE A 6 -2.00 -3.77 -11.09
CA ILE A 6 -2.59 -4.42 -9.90
C ILE A 6 -3.99 -3.88 -9.64
N ALA A 7 -4.16 -2.56 -9.74
CA ALA A 7 -5.47 -1.95 -9.54
C ALA A 7 -6.48 -2.40 -10.61
N ASP A 8 -6.03 -2.64 -11.84
CA ASP A 8 -6.89 -3.03 -12.96
C ASP A 8 -7.34 -4.48 -12.87
N ILE A 9 -6.45 -5.44 -12.60
CA ILE A 9 -6.85 -6.83 -12.34
C ILE A 9 -7.75 -6.92 -11.09
N ARG A 10 -7.43 -6.14 -10.04
CA ARG A 10 -8.23 -6.13 -8.81
C ARG A 10 -9.67 -5.68 -9.05
N LYS A 11 -9.89 -4.68 -9.92
CA LYS A 11 -11.24 -4.21 -10.29
C LYS A 11 -12.03 -5.29 -11.03
N GLN A 12 -11.34 -6.23 -11.69
CA GLN A 12 -11.98 -7.29 -12.47
C GLN A 12 -12.55 -8.44 -11.63
N PHE A 13 -12.18 -8.60 -10.36
CA PHE A 13 -12.78 -9.61 -9.48
C PHE A 13 -14.21 -9.23 -9.05
N LYS A 14 -15.18 -9.30 -9.95
CA LYS A 14 -16.58 -8.97 -9.70
C LYS A 14 -17.46 -9.98 -10.44
N ARG A 15 -18.71 -10.12 -9.98
CA ARG A 15 -19.72 -10.91 -10.70
C ARG A 15 -19.90 -10.39 -12.12
N GLU A 16 -20.23 -11.30 -13.03
CA GLU A 16 -20.57 -11.00 -14.43
C GLU A 16 -19.53 -10.09 -15.10
N ASN A 17 -18.27 -10.54 -15.12
CA ASN A 17 -17.19 -9.80 -15.77
C ASN A 17 -16.72 -10.47 -17.05
N ASP A 18 -16.81 -9.75 -18.16
CA ASP A 18 -16.33 -10.21 -19.47
C ASP A 18 -14.80 -10.22 -19.58
N LEU A 19 -14.11 -9.47 -18.71
CA LEU A 19 -12.66 -9.28 -18.77
C LEU A 19 -11.87 -10.23 -17.87
N LEU A 20 -12.51 -10.95 -16.95
CA LEU A 20 -11.82 -11.91 -16.09
C LEU A 20 -12.73 -13.10 -15.84
N HIS A 21 -12.27 -14.28 -16.24
CA HIS A 21 -12.98 -15.53 -16.06
C HIS A 21 -12.19 -16.46 -15.15
N ILE A 22 -12.81 -16.91 -14.06
CA ILE A 22 -12.21 -17.91 -13.17
C ILE A 22 -12.73 -19.27 -13.61
N GLN A 23 -11.81 -20.18 -13.98
CA GLN A 23 -12.14 -21.52 -14.45
C GLN A 23 -12.33 -22.49 -13.28
N GLU A 24 -11.31 -22.60 -12.43
CA GLU A 24 -11.21 -23.60 -11.37
C GLU A 24 -10.88 -22.92 -10.03
N ILE A 25 -11.43 -23.46 -8.95
CA ILE A 25 -11.08 -23.10 -7.59
C ILE A 25 -10.74 -24.35 -6.78
N LEU A 26 -9.61 -24.31 -6.11
CA LEU A 26 -9.17 -25.28 -5.12
C LEU A 26 -9.16 -24.62 -3.75
N SER A 27 -9.83 -25.22 -2.77
CA SER A 27 -9.77 -24.81 -1.37
C SER A 27 -9.19 -25.94 -0.53
N VAL A 28 -8.17 -25.61 0.26
CA VAL A 28 -7.43 -26.54 1.12
C VAL A 28 -7.55 -26.05 2.56
N TYR A 29 -8.05 -26.91 3.43
CA TYR A 29 -8.20 -26.66 4.86
C TYR A 29 -7.11 -27.42 5.63
N VAL A 30 -6.29 -26.69 6.37
CA VAL A 30 -5.19 -27.24 7.17
C VAL A 30 -5.47 -26.97 8.64
N THR A 31 -5.40 -28.03 9.46
CA THR A 31 -5.58 -27.87 10.91
C THR A 31 -4.25 -27.54 11.57
N LYS A 32 -4.28 -26.63 12.55
CA LYS A 32 -3.09 -26.26 13.34
C LYS A 32 -2.57 -27.42 14.20
N GLU A 33 -3.46 -28.34 14.59
CA GLU A 33 -3.13 -29.41 15.54
C GLU A 33 -2.28 -30.49 14.91
N THR A 34 -2.67 -30.99 13.73
CA THR A 34 -1.92 -32.05 13.03
C THR A 34 -0.89 -31.50 12.06
N ARG A 35 -1.07 -30.26 11.60
CA ARG A 35 -0.28 -29.66 10.50
C ARG A 35 -0.40 -30.45 9.20
N GLU A 36 -1.54 -31.09 9.02
CA GLU A 36 -1.87 -31.85 7.83
C GLU A 36 -3.07 -31.23 7.13
N ILE A 37 -3.15 -31.48 5.83
CA ILE A 37 -4.31 -31.16 5.02
C ILE A 37 -5.47 -32.02 5.51
N TYR A 38 -6.43 -31.39 6.18
CA TYR A 38 -7.61 -32.07 6.71
C TYR A 38 -8.65 -32.30 5.62
N HIS A 39 -8.80 -31.31 4.72
CA HIS A 39 -9.72 -31.41 3.61
C HIS A 39 -9.29 -30.56 2.43
N GLU A 40 -9.64 -31.00 1.22
CA GLU A 40 -9.33 -30.33 -0.03
C GLU A 40 -10.46 -30.56 -1.03
N ILE A 41 -10.88 -29.50 -1.72
CA ILE A 41 -11.93 -29.57 -2.72
C ILE A 41 -11.57 -28.72 -3.94
N SER A 42 -11.59 -29.34 -5.11
CA SER A 42 -11.42 -28.68 -6.42
C SER A 42 -12.74 -28.73 -7.17
N ARG A 43 -13.22 -27.58 -7.62
CA ARG A 43 -14.45 -27.49 -8.42
C ARG A 43 -14.35 -26.33 -9.43
N PRO A 44 -15.08 -26.41 -10.57
CA PRO A 44 -15.26 -25.26 -11.44
C PRO A 44 -15.89 -24.10 -10.67
N PHE A 45 -15.36 -22.89 -10.86
CA PHE A 45 -15.83 -21.71 -10.13
C PHE A 45 -17.29 -21.38 -10.44
N SER A 46 -17.75 -21.67 -11.66
CA SER A 46 -19.12 -21.44 -12.12
C SER A 46 -20.19 -22.28 -11.44
N ILE A 47 -19.81 -23.35 -10.71
CA ILE A 47 -20.74 -24.21 -9.97
C ILE A 47 -21.00 -23.68 -8.55
N LEU A 48 -20.15 -22.77 -8.05
CA LEU A 48 -20.39 -22.09 -6.78
C LEU A 48 -21.68 -21.29 -6.84
N ASP A 49 -22.38 -21.18 -5.70
CA ASP A 49 -23.50 -20.25 -5.62
C ASP A 49 -23.02 -18.78 -5.65
N ASP A 50 -23.94 -17.87 -6.00
CA ASP A 50 -23.61 -16.47 -6.21
C ASP A 50 -22.96 -15.84 -4.96
N ASP A 51 -23.45 -16.18 -3.77
CA ASP A 51 -22.96 -15.62 -2.50
C ASP A 51 -21.55 -16.14 -2.17
N GLU A 52 -21.27 -17.43 -2.39
CA GLU A 52 -19.93 -18.00 -2.34
C GLU A 52 -18.97 -17.27 -3.30
N GLN A 53 -19.38 -17.06 -4.56
CA GLN A 53 -18.56 -16.36 -5.56
C GLN A 53 -18.22 -14.93 -5.12
N GLU A 54 -19.19 -14.19 -4.55
CA GLU A 54 -18.96 -12.82 -4.07
C GLU A 54 -17.97 -12.77 -2.89
N LEU A 55 -18.06 -13.74 -1.99
CA LEU A 55 -17.11 -13.88 -0.87
C LEU A 55 -15.69 -14.12 -1.39
N PHE A 56 -15.51 -15.04 -2.34
CA PHE A 56 -14.20 -15.30 -2.95
C PHE A 56 -13.67 -14.09 -3.74
N HIS A 57 -14.49 -13.43 -4.54
CA HIS A 57 -14.09 -12.19 -5.21
C HIS A 57 -13.64 -11.11 -4.23
N THR A 58 -14.32 -10.98 -3.09
CA THR A 58 -13.91 -10.06 -2.02
C THR A 58 -12.54 -10.44 -1.46
N ASN A 59 -12.28 -11.74 -1.26
CA ASN A 59 -11.00 -12.25 -0.80
C ASN A 59 -9.86 -11.93 -1.76
N PHE A 60 -10.04 -12.23 -3.05
CA PHE A 60 -9.07 -11.97 -4.10
C PHE A 60 -8.76 -10.48 -4.25
N LYS A 61 -9.78 -9.62 -4.09
CA LYS A 61 -9.55 -8.18 -4.03
C LYS A 61 -8.70 -7.77 -2.82
N LYS A 62 -8.95 -8.38 -1.66
CA LYS A 62 -8.26 -8.06 -0.42
C LYS A 62 -6.81 -8.50 -0.43
N VAL A 63 -6.47 -9.65 -1.00
CA VAL A 63 -5.07 -10.10 -1.08
C VAL A 63 -4.23 -9.16 -1.96
N LEU A 64 -4.82 -8.65 -3.04
CA LEU A 64 -4.19 -7.67 -3.95
C LEU A 64 -4.33 -6.21 -3.46
N THR A 65 -4.57 -6.02 -2.17
CA THR A 65 -4.63 -4.69 -1.56
C THR A 65 -3.34 -4.39 -0.81
N GLY A 66 -2.71 -3.28 -1.16
CA GLY A 66 -1.45 -2.83 -0.56
C GLY A 66 -0.70 -1.90 -1.48
N ASN A 67 0.33 -1.24 -0.97
CA ASN A 67 1.31 -0.56 -1.83
C ASN A 67 2.41 -1.56 -2.24
N LEU A 68 2.97 -1.34 -3.43
CA LEU A 68 4.16 -2.04 -3.88
C LEU A 68 5.34 -1.73 -2.95
N ASP A 69 6.19 -2.73 -2.73
CA ASP A 69 7.35 -2.72 -1.83
C ASP A 69 7.01 -2.52 -0.35
N GLU A 70 5.73 -2.37 0.01
CA GLU A 70 5.26 -2.31 1.41
C GLU A 70 4.49 -3.57 1.78
N LYS A 71 3.50 -3.95 0.96
CA LYS A 71 2.58 -5.07 1.23
C LYS A 71 2.52 -6.04 0.06
N LEU A 72 2.74 -5.54 -1.15
CA LEU A 72 2.83 -6.32 -2.38
C LEU A 72 4.26 -6.22 -2.91
N PHE A 73 4.85 -7.35 -3.28
CA PHE A 73 6.23 -7.43 -3.73
C PHE A 73 6.28 -8.18 -5.04
N GLU A 74 6.89 -7.57 -6.04
CA GLU A 74 7.24 -8.27 -7.27
C GLU A 74 8.57 -8.97 -7.04
N LEU A 75 8.51 -10.29 -6.93
CA LEU A 75 9.67 -11.12 -6.62
C LEU A 75 10.11 -11.86 -7.88
N LYS A 76 11.42 -11.97 -8.06
CA LYS A 76 12.02 -12.74 -9.15
C LYS A 76 12.33 -14.15 -8.68
N PHE A 77 12.02 -15.16 -9.48
CA PHE A 77 12.38 -16.54 -9.14
C PHE A 77 13.89 -16.76 -9.17
N GLN A 78 14.38 -17.60 -8.26
CA GLN A 78 15.78 -18.03 -8.24
C GLN A 78 16.07 -18.92 -9.46
N GLN A 79 17.23 -18.73 -10.09
CA GLN A 79 17.60 -19.50 -11.30
C GLN A 79 18.19 -20.88 -11.01
N GLU A 80 18.61 -21.14 -9.77
CA GLU A 80 19.29 -22.35 -9.33
C GLU A 80 18.43 -23.13 -8.31
N GLY A 81 18.62 -24.45 -8.24
CA GLY A 81 17.84 -25.36 -7.38
C GLY A 81 17.01 -26.39 -8.16
N ASP A 82 16.82 -27.58 -7.57
CA ASP A 82 16.04 -28.69 -8.16
C ASP A 82 14.53 -28.56 -7.89
N ASP A 83 14.15 -27.91 -6.78
CA ASP A 83 12.77 -27.78 -6.34
C ASP A 83 12.21 -26.39 -6.64
N ARG A 84 11.80 -26.17 -7.91
CA ARG A 84 11.40 -24.85 -8.40
C ARG A 84 9.89 -24.68 -8.39
N THR A 85 9.36 -23.90 -7.45
CA THR A 85 7.94 -23.50 -7.45
C THR A 85 7.53 -22.80 -8.75
N GLN A 86 8.44 -22.09 -9.42
CA GLN A 86 8.22 -21.53 -10.76
C GLN A 86 7.81 -22.60 -11.79
N LEU A 87 8.45 -23.78 -11.78
CA LEU A 87 8.13 -24.86 -12.72
C LEU A 87 6.76 -25.45 -12.42
N LEU A 88 6.43 -25.65 -11.14
CA LEU A 88 5.12 -26.13 -10.69
C LEU A 88 4.01 -25.18 -11.14
N LEU A 89 4.21 -23.87 -10.94
CA LEU A 89 3.25 -22.84 -11.32
C LEU A 89 3.11 -22.72 -12.85
N ASN A 90 4.20 -22.81 -13.61
CA ASN A 90 4.14 -22.83 -15.07
C ASN A 90 3.40 -24.06 -15.61
N GLU A 91 3.66 -25.25 -15.05
CA GLU A 91 2.93 -26.47 -15.42
C GLU A 91 1.44 -26.33 -15.08
N ALA A 92 1.12 -25.77 -13.90
CA ALA A 92 -0.25 -25.53 -13.45
C ALA A 92 -1.00 -24.52 -14.34
N LEU A 93 -0.31 -23.51 -14.89
CA LEU A 93 -0.90 -22.58 -15.86
C LEU A 93 -1.27 -23.29 -17.17
N ILE A 94 -0.41 -24.17 -17.67
CA ILE A 94 -0.61 -24.78 -19.00
C ILE A 94 -1.54 -26.00 -18.95
N THR A 95 -1.60 -26.73 -17.82
CA THR A 95 -2.41 -27.95 -17.74
C THR A 95 -3.91 -27.69 -17.79
N GLU A 96 -4.62 -28.39 -18.66
CA GLU A 96 -6.10 -28.40 -18.68
C GLU A 96 -6.68 -29.45 -17.69
N ASP A 97 -5.83 -30.34 -17.16
CA ASP A 97 -6.25 -31.36 -16.21
C ASP A 97 -6.37 -30.78 -14.79
N ARG A 98 -7.60 -30.73 -14.29
CA ARG A 98 -7.94 -30.27 -12.93
C ARG A 98 -7.29 -31.12 -11.84
N ALA A 99 -7.17 -32.42 -12.04
CA ALA A 99 -6.51 -33.29 -11.07
C ALA A 99 -5.02 -32.94 -10.97
N ARG A 100 -4.37 -32.72 -12.12
CA ARG A 100 -2.97 -32.30 -12.17
C ARG A 100 -2.76 -30.91 -11.57
N PHE A 101 -3.63 -29.94 -11.88
CA PHE A 101 -3.60 -28.62 -11.25
C PHE A 101 -3.67 -28.74 -9.72
N LYS A 102 -4.61 -29.54 -9.22
CA LYS A 102 -4.76 -29.80 -7.79
C LYS A 102 -3.48 -30.39 -7.18
N GLU A 103 -2.92 -31.45 -7.75
CA GLU A 103 -1.67 -32.06 -7.27
C GLU A 103 -0.53 -31.05 -7.16
N LEU A 104 -0.33 -30.21 -8.19
CA LEU A 104 0.71 -29.19 -8.21
C LEU A 104 0.53 -28.14 -7.11
N MET A 105 -0.71 -27.71 -6.84
CA MET A 105 -1.01 -26.75 -5.78
C MET A 105 -0.82 -27.36 -4.38
N LEU A 106 -1.13 -28.64 -4.20
CA LEU A 106 -0.91 -29.33 -2.93
C LEU A 106 0.58 -29.44 -2.59
N ILE A 107 1.46 -29.63 -3.58
CA ILE A 107 2.91 -29.59 -3.35
C ILE A 107 3.34 -28.23 -2.77
N ILE A 108 2.77 -27.12 -3.26
CA ILE A 108 3.04 -25.78 -2.71
C ILE A 108 2.52 -25.67 -1.27
N VAL A 109 1.34 -26.24 -0.98
CA VAL A 109 0.81 -26.29 0.39
C VAL A 109 1.72 -27.08 1.31
N ASP A 110 2.21 -28.25 0.89
CA ASP A 110 3.12 -29.07 1.69
C ASP A 110 4.40 -28.29 2.04
N LYS A 111 5.01 -27.60 1.06
CA LYS A 111 6.13 -26.67 1.31
C LYS A 111 5.79 -25.63 2.38
N MET A 112 4.60 -25.02 2.33
CA MET A 112 4.17 -24.03 3.33
C MET A 112 4.11 -24.61 4.75
N LEU A 113 3.75 -25.88 4.89
CA LEU A 113 3.61 -26.56 6.17
C LEU A 113 4.93 -27.06 6.73
N GLU A 114 5.91 -27.34 5.87
CA GLU A 114 7.28 -27.68 6.27
C GLU A 114 8.04 -26.48 6.85
N VAL A 115 7.82 -25.29 6.28
CA VAL A 115 8.58 -24.08 6.62
C VAL A 115 8.17 -23.47 7.95
N ARG A 116 6.88 -23.55 8.32
CA ARG A 116 6.37 -22.82 9.49
C ARG A 116 5.18 -23.48 10.19
N GLU A 117 5.15 -23.31 11.50
CA GLU A 117 4.00 -23.60 12.35
C GLU A 117 3.00 -22.44 12.40
N TYR A 118 1.72 -22.73 12.16
CA TYR A 118 0.65 -21.74 12.22
C TYR A 118 -0.15 -21.85 13.52
N GLU A 119 -0.46 -20.70 14.13
CA GLU A 119 -1.21 -20.62 15.40
C GLU A 119 -2.72 -20.89 15.25
N HIS A 120 -3.23 -20.80 14.02
CA HIS A 120 -4.63 -20.97 13.67
C HIS A 120 -4.76 -21.95 12.52
N ASP A 121 -5.94 -22.55 12.37
CA ASP A 121 -6.23 -23.31 11.16
C ASP A 121 -6.20 -22.37 9.96
N LEU A 122 -5.79 -22.92 8.83
CA LEU A 122 -5.64 -22.17 7.59
C LEU A 122 -6.61 -22.67 6.54
N VAL A 123 -7.05 -21.73 5.73
CA VAL A 123 -7.69 -22.01 4.45
C VAL A 123 -6.83 -21.37 3.37
N ILE A 124 -6.29 -22.22 2.50
CA ILE A 124 -5.51 -21.82 1.35
C ILE A 124 -6.39 -22.03 0.13
N THR A 125 -6.61 -20.96 -0.63
CA THR A 125 -7.43 -21.01 -1.84
C THR A 125 -6.57 -20.69 -3.05
N PHE A 126 -6.62 -21.54 -4.06
CA PHE A 126 -6.02 -21.31 -5.36
C PHE A 126 -7.11 -21.17 -6.40
N ILE A 127 -6.96 -20.21 -7.30
CA ILE A 127 -7.78 -20.10 -8.50
C ILE A 127 -6.92 -20.10 -9.74
N LYS A 128 -7.44 -20.69 -10.80
CA LYS A 128 -6.93 -20.57 -12.16
C LYS A 128 -7.95 -19.82 -13.00
N GLY A 129 -7.49 -18.82 -13.75
CA GLY A 129 -8.38 -18.01 -14.58
C GLY A 129 -7.65 -17.32 -15.71
N ASP A 130 -8.46 -16.66 -16.52
CA ASP A 130 -8.10 -15.92 -17.73
C ASP A 130 -8.38 -14.45 -17.48
N TYR A 131 -7.43 -13.58 -17.81
CA TYR A 131 -7.57 -12.13 -17.72
C TYR A 131 -7.39 -11.49 -19.09
N LEU A 132 -8.44 -10.86 -19.57
CA LEU A 132 -8.49 -10.14 -20.84
C LEU A 132 -8.15 -8.67 -20.60
N LYS A 133 -6.95 -8.24 -21.01
CA LYS A 133 -6.58 -6.83 -20.95
C LYS A 133 -6.96 -6.14 -22.27
N PRO A 134 -7.93 -5.20 -22.29
CA PRO A 134 -8.32 -4.52 -23.51
C PRO A 134 -7.18 -3.63 -24.02
N THR A 135 -6.86 -3.72 -25.31
CA THR A 135 -5.90 -2.86 -25.98
C THR A 135 -6.59 -1.56 -26.40
N LYS A 136 -6.28 -0.45 -25.70
CA LYS A 136 -6.73 0.96 -25.90
C LYS A 136 -8.10 1.39 -25.35
N LYS A 137 -8.10 2.63 -24.83
CA LYS A 137 -9.30 3.44 -24.58
C LYS A 137 -10.05 3.66 -25.90
N LYS A 138 -11.37 3.49 -25.86
CA LYS A 138 -12.31 4.05 -26.83
C LYS A 138 -12.18 5.58 -26.83
N ASP A 139 -11.28 6.13 -27.62
CA ASP A 139 -11.26 7.55 -27.98
C ASP A 139 -11.49 7.68 -29.49
N THR A 140 -12.58 7.10 -29.98
CA THR A 140 -13.28 7.48 -31.22
C THR A 140 -14.61 6.73 -31.26
N ASP A 141 -15.72 7.46 -31.37
CA ASP A 141 -17.11 6.95 -31.42
C ASP A 141 -17.46 6.21 -32.73
N ASP A 142 -16.47 5.73 -33.48
CA ASP A 142 -16.64 5.43 -34.92
C ASP A 142 -16.01 4.10 -35.38
N ASP A 143 -16.01 3.05 -34.55
CA ASP A 143 -15.73 1.70 -35.04
C ASP A 143 -16.57 0.63 -34.32
N PHE A 144 -17.72 0.31 -34.91
CA PHE A 144 -18.61 -0.77 -34.48
C PHE A 144 -18.20 -2.15 -35.04
N GLU A 145 -17.10 -2.27 -35.79
CA GLU A 145 -16.75 -3.51 -36.51
C GLU A 145 -15.48 -4.25 -36.02
N HIS A 146 -14.74 -3.75 -35.03
CA HIS A 146 -13.54 -4.42 -34.49
C HIS A 146 -13.63 -4.80 -33.00
N LYS A 147 -14.76 -5.35 -32.55
CA LYS A 147 -14.96 -5.73 -31.12
C LYS A 147 -14.22 -6.98 -30.65
N ASN A 148 -13.66 -7.80 -31.55
CA ASN A 148 -13.22 -9.14 -31.21
C ASN A 148 -11.72 -9.43 -31.34
N ASP A 149 -10.87 -8.50 -31.79
CA ASP A 149 -9.61 -8.94 -32.44
C ASP A 149 -8.28 -8.58 -31.77
N LEU A 150 -8.21 -8.01 -30.56
CA LEU A 150 -6.91 -7.78 -29.88
C LEU A 150 -6.99 -7.89 -28.34
N ALA A 151 -7.64 -8.94 -27.87
CA ALA A 151 -7.69 -9.29 -26.47
C ALA A 151 -6.56 -10.31 -26.17
N TYR A 152 -5.53 -9.90 -25.43
CA TYR A 152 -4.54 -10.87 -24.93
C TYR A 152 -5.17 -11.65 -23.78
N ASP A 153 -5.24 -12.96 -23.96
CA ASP A 153 -5.69 -13.89 -22.94
C ASP A 153 -4.50 -14.22 -22.03
N HIS A 154 -4.55 -13.68 -20.80
CA HIS A 154 -3.53 -13.91 -19.79
C HIS A 154 -4.03 -14.90 -18.76
N GLN A 155 -3.55 -16.13 -18.84
CA GLN A 155 -3.77 -17.11 -17.80
C GLN A 155 -3.03 -16.70 -16.53
N PHE A 156 -3.69 -16.84 -15.39
CA PHE A 156 -3.12 -16.56 -14.08
C PHE A 156 -3.55 -17.60 -13.05
N ILE A 157 -2.71 -17.73 -12.04
CA ILE A 157 -2.98 -18.42 -10.78
C ILE A 157 -2.92 -17.37 -9.69
N LEU A 158 -3.97 -17.30 -8.88
CA LEU A 158 -4.00 -16.49 -7.67
C LEU A 158 -4.17 -17.43 -6.46
N SER A 159 -3.31 -17.26 -5.47
CA SER A 159 -3.39 -17.93 -4.18
C SER A 159 -3.75 -16.93 -3.09
N THR A 160 -4.58 -17.35 -2.14
CA THR A 160 -4.86 -16.63 -0.91
C THR A 160 -4.74 -17.53 0.30
N VAL A 161 -4.25 -16.96 1.40
CA VAL A 161 -4.12 -17.65 2.69
C VAL A 161 -4.96 -16.90 3.71
N ASN A 162 -5.91 -17.59 4.34
CA ASN A 162 -6.80 -17.04 5.33
C ASN A 162 -6.72 -17.85 6.63
N LYS A 163 -6.76 -17.15 7.77
CA LYS A 163 -6.92 -17.78 9.08
C LYS A 163 -8.39 -18.05 9.36
N THR A 164 -8.65 -19.12 10.10
CA THR A 164 -9.93 -19.29 10.78
C THR A 164 -9.97 -18.45 12.05
N GLN A 165 -11.19 -18.09 12.45
CA GLN A 165 -11.48 -17.43 13.71
C GLN A 165 -12.66 -18.10 14.38
N ASP A 166 -12.69 -18.04 15.71
CA ASP A 166 -13.86 -18.49 16.45
C ASP A 166 -15.08 -17.65 16.00
N PRO A 167 -16.25 -18.28 15.84
CA PRO A 167 -17.47 -17.56 15.55
C PRO A 167 -17.73 -16.51 16.64
N PRO A 168 -18.23 -15.31 16.27
CA PRO A 168 -18.52 -14.27 17.23
C PRO A 168 -19.55 -14.78 18.26
N LYS A 169 -19.27 -14.52 19.54
CA LYS A 169 -20.16 -14.87 20.64
C LYS A 169 -21.24 -13.80 20.77
N ASP A 170 -22.23 -13.83 19.88
CA ASP A 170 -23.33 -12.86 19.87
C ASP A 170 -24.53 -13.32 20.71
N LEU A 171 -25.29 -12.36 21.23
CA LEU A 171 -26.57 -12.60 21.90
C LEU A 171 -27.71 -12.47 20.89
N LEU A 172 -28.46 -13.54 20.73
CA LEU A 172 -29.68 -13.63 19.96
C LEU A 172 -30.89 -13.47 20.88
N PHE A 173 -31.94 -12.82 20.37
CA PHE A 173 -33.23 -12.80 21.06
C PHE A 173 -34.15 -13.84 20.44
N ASP A 174 -34.52 -14.84 21.22
CA ASP A 174 -35.51 -15.83 20.84
C ASP A 174 -36.91 -15.22 20.95
N TYR A 175 -37.56 -14.95 19.82
CA TYR A 175 -38.90 -14.37 19.79
C TYR A 175 -40.00 -15.31 20.28
N VAL A 176 -39.76 -16.63 20.26
CA VAL A 176 -40.72 -17.64 20.71
C VAL A 176 -40.67 -17.76 22.23
N GLU A 177 -39.48 -17.95 22.80
CA GLU A 177 -39.30 -18.08 24.25
C GLU A 177 -39.16 -16.73 24.98
N LYS A 178 -38.96 -15.64 24.25
CA LYS A 178 -38.70 -14.27 24.75
C LYS A 178 -37.49 -14.21 25.68
N LEU A 179 -36.44 -14.95 25.34
CA LEU A 179 -35.21 -15.05 26.11
C LEU A 179 -34.00 -14.62 25.27
N PHE A 180 -33.02 -14.02 25.95
CA PHE A 180 -31.70 -13.81 25.39
C PHE A 180 -30.94 -15.14 25.42
N LYS A 181 -30.53 -15.62 24.25
CA LYS A 181 -29.69 -16.81 24.07
C LYS A 181 -28.38 -16.38 23.44
N TYR A 182 -27.29 -17.09 23.72
CA TYR A 182 -26.05 -16.87 22.97
C TYR A 182 -26.06 -17.75 21.71
N GLN A 183 -25.42 -17.28 20.64
CA GLN A 183 -25.27 -18.03 19.40
C GLN A 183 -24.29 -19.20 19.61
N VAL A 184 -24.76 -20.42 19.35
CA VAL A 184 -23.95 -21.65 19.46
C VAL A 184 -23.59 -22.11 18.06
N ILE A 185 -22.63 -21.43 17.45
CA ILE A 185 -21.93 -21.95 16.27
C ILE A 185 -20.59 -22.48 16.77
N VAL A 186 -20.25 -23.71 16.42
CA VAL A 186 -18.99 -24.36 16.83
C VAL A 186 -18.01 -24.38 15.66
N ASP A 187 -18.51 -24.34 14.43
CA ASP A 187 -17.67 -24.38 13.24
C ASP A 187 -16.84 -23.10 13.11
N PRO A 188 -15.54 -23.21 12.81
CA PRO A 188 -14.66 -22.06 12.64
C PRO A 188 -15.09 -21.22 11.43
N VAL A 189 -15.07 -19.91 11.60
CA VAL A 189 -15.38 -18.96 10.52
C VAL A 189 -14.10 -18.62 9.77
N ILE A 190 -14.11 -18.73 8.45
CA ILE A 190 -12.98 -18.32 7.61
C ILE A 190 -12.96 -16.79 7.52
N ASN A 191 -11.85 -16.15 7.91
CA ASN A 191 -11.75 -14.69 7.83
C ASN A 191 -11.41 -14.21 6.40
N ILE A 192 -12.39 -14.31 5.50
CA ILE A 192 -12.27 -13.95 4.07
C ILE A 192 -11.88 -12.47 3.86
N LYS A 193 -12.20 -11.59 4.80
CA LYS A 193 -11.99 -10.13 4.67
C LYS A 193 -10.55 -9.69 5.01
N ALA A 194 -9.77 -10.56 5.64
CA ALA A 194 -8.40 -10.28 6.06
C ALA A 194 -7.46 -11.45 5.69
N PRO A 195 -7.17 -11.64 4.39
CA PRO A 195 -6.14 -12.59 3.99
C PRO A 195 -4.80 -12.22 4.61
N ILE A 196 -4.09 -13.23 5.08
CA ILE A 196 -2.79 -13.11 5.76
C ILE A 196 -1.62 -13.38 4.81
N GLY A 197 -1.89 -13.58 3.53
CA GLY A 197 -0.87 -13.79 2.52
C GLY A 197 -1.48 -14.33 1.24
N GLY A 198 -0.63 -14.48 0.23
CA GLY A 198 -1.00 -15.05 -1.06
C GLY A 198 -0.06 -14.58 -2.15
N PHE A 199 -0.36 -14.96 -3.39
CA PHE A 199 0.42 -14.55 -4.54
C PHE A 199 -0.42 -14.53 -5.80
N LEU A 200 0.00 -13.76 -6.80
CA LEU A 200 -0.49 -13.81 -8.17
C LEU A 200 0.68 -14.17 -9.10
N PHE A 201 0.47 -15.17 -9.95
CA PHE A 201 1.44 -15.62 -10.94
C PHE A 201 0.77 -15.83 -12.31
N PRO A 202 1.39 -15.44 -13.43
CA PRO A 202 2.62 -14.64 -13.51
C PRO A 202 2.36 -13.17 -13.19
N CYS A 203 3.43 -12.38 -13.06
CA CYS A 203 3.32 -10.93 -13.14
C CYS A 203 2.96 -10.51 -14.57
N PHE A 204 2.30 -9.36 -14.72
CA PHE A 204 1.96 -8.81 -16.03
C PHE A 204 2.47 -7.37 -16.16
N THR A 205 3.03 -7.04 -17.31
CA THR A 205 3.48 -5.68 -17.67
C THR A 205 3.11 -5.44 -19.13
N GLU A 206 2.46 -4.33 -19.46
CA GLU A 206 2.16 -3.93 -20.85
C GLU A 206 1.61 -5.03 -21.78
N HIS A 207 0.68 -5.87 -21.29
CA HIS A 207 0.08 -6.98 -22.06
C HIS A 207 1.02 -8.16 -22.33
N ALA A 208 2.13 -8.27 -21.60
CA ALA A 208 2.99 -9.44 -21.57
C ALA A 208 2.93 -10.11 -20.19
N ALA A 209 2.85 -11.45 -20.20
CA ALA A 209 3.01 -12.26 -19.00
C ALA A 209 4.51 -12.49 -18.74
N ASP A 210 4.97 -12.13 -17.55
CA ASP A 210 6.33 -12.36 -17.09
C ASP A 210 6.36 -13.55 -16.14
N VAL A 211 6.68 -14.71 -16.71
CA VAL A 211 6.78 -15.98 -15.97
C VAL A 211 8.00 -16.04 -15.04
N ASN A 212 8.91 -15.06 -15.08
CA ASN A 212 10.06 -14.98 -14.19
C ASN A 212 9.78 -14.24 -12.89
N HIS A 213 8.61 -13.59 -12.79
CA HIS A 213 8.22 -12.84 -11.62
C HIS A 213 6.87 -13.30 -11.06
N ILE A 214 6.74 -13.16 -9.75
CA ILE A 214 5.53 -13.46 -8.98
C ILE A 214 5.19 -12.26 -8.10
N LEU A 215 3.91 -11.90 -8.05
CA LEU A 215 3.44 -10.85 -7.16
C LEU A 215 3.05 -11.48 -5.82
N TYR A 216 3.91 -11.34 -4.83
CA TYR A 216 3.69 -11.82 -3.47
C TYR A 216 2.95 -10.79 -2.62
N ALA A 217 1.99 -11.24 -1.81
CA ALA A 217 1.31 -10.42 -0.82
C ALA A 217 1.77 -10.83 0.58
N ALA A 218 2.53 -9.94 1.24
CA ALA A 218 3.04 -10.17 2.58
C ALA A 218 1.93 -10.21 3.64
N PRO A 219 2.11 -10.87 4.79
CA PRO A 219 1.15 -10.86 5.90
C PRO A 219 0.93 -9.50 6.53
N LYS A 220 1.95 -8.65 6.54
CA LYS A 220 1.94 -7.30 7.13
C LYS A 220 2.77 -6.32 6.28
N ALA A 221 2.56 -5.03 6.52
CA ALA A 221 3.29 -3.98 5.82
C ALA A 221 4.76 -3.92 6.30
N ASN A 222 5.70 -3.87 5.36
CA ASN A 222 7.15 -3.91 5.57
C ASN A 222 7.64 -5.11 6.41
N GLU A 223 6.86 -6.19 6.46
CA GLU A 223 7.19 -7.44 7.15
C GLU A 223 6.92 -8.62 6.19
N PRO A 224 7.70 -8.76 5.09
CA PRO A 224 7.64 -9.94 4.23
C PRO A 224 8.03 -11.21 5.02
N ASP A 225 7.43 -12.35 4.68
CA ASP A 225 7.81 -13.64 5.28
C ASP A 225 8.97 -14.22 4.46
N GLU A 226 10.21 -13.98 4.91
CA GLU A 226 11.45 -14.39 4.22
C GLU A 226 11.49 -15.89 3.95
N ALA A 227 11.11 -16.71 4.93
CA ALA A 227 11.09 -18.17 4.79
C ALA A 227 10.05 -18.61 3.75
N TYR A 228 8.89 -17.96 3.70
CA TYR A 228 7.92 -18.20 2.62
C TYR A 228 8.49 -17.82 1.24
N ILE A 229 9.21 -16.70 1.14
CA ILE A 229 9.81 -16.25 -0.12
C ILE A 229 10.88 -17.22 -0.61
N LEU A 230 11.81 -17.60 0.26
CA LEU A 230 12.97 -18.43 -0.08
C LEU A 230 12.62 -19.90 -0.25
N ASP A 231 11.86 -20.47 0.70
CA ASP A 231 11.67 -21.92 0.79
C ASP A 231 10.39 -22.38 0.09
N VAL A 232 9.32 -21.57 0.13
CA VAL A 232 8.05 -21.91 -0.54
C VAL A 232 8.00 -21.40 -1.97
N LEU A 233 8.25 -20.10 -2.21
CA LEU A 233 8.19 -19.52 -3.54
C LEU A 233 9.48 -19.74 -4.35
N ASN A 234 10.62 -19.99 -3.68
CA ASN A 234 11.94 -20.07 -4.29
C ASN A 234 12.25 -18.81 -5.12
N ALA A 235 12.04 -17.65 -4.49
CA ALA A 235 12.27 -16.34 -5.08
C ALA A 235 13.39 -15.57 -4.37
N GLU A 236 13.95 -14.57 -5.03
CA GLU A 236 14.95 -13.66 -4.49
C GLU A 236 14.36 -12.80 -3.37
N GLU A 237 15.16 -12.48 -2.36
CA GLU A 237 14.78 -11.54 -1.30
C GLU A 237 14.49 -10.16 -1.89
N THR A 238 13.72 -9.36 -1.16
CA THR A 238 13.31 -8.04 -1.60
C THR A 238 13.48 -7.04 -0.47
N VAL A 239 13.90 -5.83 -0.83
CA VAL A 239 14.01 -4.72 0.10
C VAL A 239 12.67 -4.01 0.18
N THR A 240 12.22 -3.75 1.40
CA THR A 240 10.97 -3.05 1.67
C THR A 240 11.10 -1.54 1.45
N GLN A 241 9.97 -0.88 1.24
CA GLN A 241 9.89 0.58 1.18
C GLN A 241 10.49 1.23 2.42
N GLN A 242 10.24 0.64 3.60
CA GLN A 242 10.77 1.15 4.86
C GLN A 242 12.30 1.02 4.93
N GLU A 243 12.86 -0.09 4.46
CA GLU A 243 14.31 -0.30 4.41
C GLU A 243 14.99 0.63 3.41
N ASP A 244 14.46 0.74 2.18
CA ASP A 244 14.95 1.70 1.18
C ASP A 244 14.99 3.12 1.74
N LYS A 245 13.92 3.53 2.43
CA LYS A 245 13.86 4.84 3.08
C LYS A 245 14.92 4.98 4.18
N ALA A 246 15.10 3.96 5.01
CA ALA A 246 16.10 3.96 6.08
C ALA A 246 17.54 3.99 5.54
N ILE A 247 17.81 3.28 4.45
CA ILE A 247 19.08 3.30 3.73
C ILE A 247 19.33 4.71 3.20
N PHE A 248 18.38 5.31 2.48
CA PHE A 248 18.52 6.68 1.98
C PHE A 248 18.77 7.70 3.10
N GLU A 249 17.97 7.67 4.17
CA GLU A 249 18.18 8.56 5.34
C GLU A 249 19.56 8.32 6.00
N GLY A 250 20.00 7.07 6.02
CA GLY A 250 21.34 6.68 6.49
C GLY A 250 22.46 7.24 5.64
N VAL A 251 22.37 7.10 4.31
CA VAL A 251 23.35 7.62 3.35
C VAL A 251 23.43 9.14 3.44
N VAL A 252 22.29 9.83 3.40
CA VAL A 252 22.24 11.30 3.53
C VAL A 252 22.90 11.73 4.84
N ARG A 253 22.59 11.06 5.96
CA ARG A 253 23.19 11.35 7.26
C ARG A 253 24.69 11.04 7.32
N GLY A 254 25.15 9.99 6.65
CA GLY A 254 26.57 9.65 6.54
C GLY A 254 27.37 10.70 5.78
N THR A 255 26.74 11.32 4.78
CA THR A 255 27.37 12.34 3.93
C THR A 255 27.32 13.74 4.54
N VAL A 256 26.15 14.20 5.02
CA VAL A 256 25.96 15.59 5.48
C VAL A 256 26.01 15.76 7.00
N GLY A 257 26.04 14.65 7.74
CA GLY A 257 25.92 14.63 9.19
C GLY A 257 24.47 14.65 9.68
N HIS A 258 24.30 14.95 10.98
CA HIS A 258 22.99 14.84 11.66
C HIS A 258 22.08 16.07 11.52
N GLN A 259 22.56 17.12 10.86
CA GLN A 259 21.84 18.39 10.74
C GLN A 259 21.65 18.72 9.27
N ILE A 260 20.39 18.89 8.87
CA ILE A 260 20.01 19.30 7.51
C ILE A 260 18.94 20.39 7.61
N GLY A 261 19.00 21.36 6.72
CA GLY A 261 17.97 22.39 6.60
C GLY A 261 16.67 21.80 6.06
N THR A 262 15.54 22.30 6.56
CA THR A 262 14.21 21.92 6.05
C THR A 262 14.02 22.28 4.58
N ASP A 263 14.58 23.41 4.13
CA ASP A 263 14.59 23.82 2.72
C ASP A 263 15.31 22.80 1.83
N THR A 264 16.50 22.34 2.25
CA THR A 264 17.27 21.31 1.54
C THR A 264 16.50 19.99 1.47
N LEU A 265 15.93 19.55 2.60
CA LEU A 265 15.18 18.30 2.65
C LEU A 265 13.89 18.36 1.81
N ALA A 266 13.19 19.49 1.84
CA ALA A 266 12.01 19.74 1.01
C ALA A 266 12.35 19.73 -0.49
N GLY A 267 13.45 20.39 -0.86
CA GLY A 267 13.93 20.41 -2.24
C GLY A 267 14.31 19.01 -2.75
N MET A 268 15.05 18.23 -1.95
CA MET A 268 15.38 16.84 -2.29
C MET A 268 14.12 15.98 -2.50
N TYR A 269 13.15 16.05 -1.59
CA TYR A 269 11.89 15.32 -1.77
C TYR A 269 11.11 15.79 -3.00
N GLY A 270 11.17 17.08 -3.33
CA GLY A 270 10.56 17.63 -4.55
C GLY A 270 11.20 17.11 -5.83
N ASP A 271 12.53 17.06 -5.87
CA ASP A 271 13.29 16.56 -7.02
C ASP A 271 13.04 15.06 -7.24
N ILE A 272 13.08 14.27 -6.16
CA ILE A 272 12.79 12.83 -6.23
C ILE A 272 11.33 12.62 -6.65
N TYR A 273 10.38 13.37 -6.09
CA TYR A 273 8.96 13.26 -6.46
C TYR A 273 8.74 13.56 -7.95
N LYS A 274 9.41 14.59 -8.48
CA LYS A 274 9.34 14.94 -9.90
C LYS A 274 9.89 13.81 -10.77
N ARG A 275 11.05 13.23 -10.42
CA ARG A 275 11.63 12.07 -11.13
C ARG A 275 10.70 10.85 -11.09
N VAL A 276 9.96 10.66 -10.00
CA VAL A 276 8.96 9.59 -9.90
C VAL A 276 7.77 9.84 -10.84
N GLU A 277 7.22 11.06 -10.86
CA GLU A 277 6.08 11.39 -11.74
C GLU A 277 6.44 11.29 -13.23
N GLU A 278 7.66 11.72 -13.60
CA GLU A 278 8.17 11.61 -14.98
C GLU A 278 8.31 10.13 -15.39
N ALA A 279 8.94 9.30 -14.56
CA ALA A 279 9.08 7.87 -14.84
C ALA A 279 7.73 7.13 -14.86
N GLU A 280 6.79 7.46 -13.97
CA GLU A 280 5.44 6.86 -13.97
C GLU A 280 4.62 7.20 -15.23
N ALA A 281 4.92 8.31 -15.90
CA ALA A 281 4.32 8.68 -17.18
C ALA A 281 4.90 7.87 -18.35
N GLU A 282 6.15 7.43 -18.22
CA GLU A 282 6.87 6.57 -19.18
C GLU A 282 6.81 5.07 -18.81
N ASP A 283 6.04 4.73 -17.76
CA ASP A 283 5.90 3.38 -17.18
C ASP A 283 7.26 2.73 -16.79
N GLU A 284 8.25 3.56 -16.45
CA GLU A 284 9.57 3.16 -15.94
C GLU A 284 9.60 3.07 -14.40
N ILE A 285 10.55 2.31 -13.86
CA ILE A 285 10.80 2.24 -12.41
C ILE A 285 11.94 3.21 -12.08
N PRO A 286 11.66 4.36 -11.46
CA PRO A 286 12.68 5.35 -11.14
C PRO A 286 13.57 4.83 -10.01
N THR A 287 14.87 4.75 -10.27
CA THR A 287 15.88 4.40 -9.28
C THR A 287 16.87 5.55 -9.04
N LEU A 288 17.53 5.51 -7.87
CA LEU A 288 18.56 6.45 -7.43
C LEU A 288 19.81 5.66 -7.06
N ASP A 289 20.90 5.88 -7.77
CA ASP A 289 22.22 5.37 -7.39
C ASP A 289 22.98 6.38 -6.50
N TYR A 290 24.20 6.04 -6.09
CA TYR A 290 25.02 6.94 -5.27
C TYR A 290 25.38 8.26 -5.96
N LYS A 291 25.44 8.31 -7.30
CA LYS A 291 25.71 9.52 -8.06
C LYS A 291 24.49 10.41 -8.09
N ASP A 292 23.31 9.83 -8.34
CA ASP A 292 22.03 10.54 -8.27
C ASP A 292 21.85 11.20 -6.90
N ILE A 293 22.15 10.50 -5.81
CA ILE A 293 22.08 11.05 -4.45
C ILE A 293 23.08 12.20 -4.25
N SER A 294 24.30 12.06 -4.76
CA SER A 294 25.32 13.12 -4.73
C SER A 294 24.85 14.38 -5.48
N GLU A 295 24.25 14.21 -6.65
CA GLU A 295 23.69 15.30 -7.46
C GLU A 295 22.50 15.96 -6.77
N LEU A 296 21.59 15.18 -6.19
CA LEU A 296 20.45 15.68 -5.41
C LEU A 296 20.89 16.53 -4.23
N LEU A 297 21.88 16.07 -3.46
CA LEU A 297 22.42 16.83 -2.32
C LEU A 297 23.07 18.14 -2.78
N THR A 298 23.85 18.09 -3.86
CA THR A 298 24.54 19.27 -4.42
C THR A 298 23.55 20.30 -4.96
N ALA A 299 22.53 19.85 -5.70
CA ALA A 299 21.48 20.72 -6.25
C ALA A 299 20.68 21.43 -5.15
N ASN A 300 20.54 20.80 -3.98
CA ASN A 300 19.79 21.32 -2.84
C ASN A 300 20.66 22.07 -1.80
N GLY A 301 21.85 22.51 -2.22
CA GLY A 301 22.69 23.46 -1.48
C GLY A 301 23.68 22.83 -0.50
N VAL A 302 23.86 21.50 -0.52
CA VAL A 302 24.93 20.85 0.23
C VAL A 302 26.25 21.00 -0.53
N GLN A 303 27.23 21.63 0.09
CA GLN A 303 28.53 21.88 -0.53
C GLN A 303 29.47 20.68 -0.35
N HIS A 304 30.38 20.48 -1.31
CA HIS A 304 31.46 19.48 -1.25
C HIS A 304 31.00 18.02 -1.12
N VAL A 305 29.87 17.68 -1.72
CA VAL A 305 29.41 16.28 -1.79
C VAL A 305 30.10 15.58 -2.95
N GLU A 306 31.08 14.74 -2.62
CA GLU A 306 31.75 13.90 -3.60
C GLU A 306 31.02 12.54 -3.71
N PRO A 307 30.79 12.00 -4.93
CA PRO A 307 30.10 10.72 -5.11
C PRO A 307 30.73 9.57 -4.32
N GLU A 308 32.05 9.57 -4.15
CA GLU A 308 32.76 8.53 -3.38
C GLU A 308 32.41 8.54 -1.88
N GLN A 309 32.06 9.70 -1.31
CA GLN A 309 31.60 9.79 0.08
C GLN A 309 30.22 9.16 0.23
N VAL A 310 29.32 9.45 -0.71
CA VAL A 310 27.97 8.85 -0.77
C VAL A 310 28.07 7.36 -0.98
N LYS A 311 28.96 6.92 -1.87
CA LYS A 311 29.23 5.51 -2.14
C LYS A 311 29.72 4.77 -0.89
N THR A 312 30.66 5.36 -0.15
CA THR A 312 31.15 4.78 1.11
C THR A 312 30.02 4.68 2.14
N ALA A 313 29.19 5.72 2.28
CA ALA A 313 28.05 5.71 3.19
C ALA A 313 26.97 4.68 2.79
N LEU A 314 26.80 4.41 1.50
CA LEU A 314 25.93 3.35 0.99
C LEU A 314 26.50 1.96 1.34
N HIS A 315 27.78 1.74 1.06
CA HIS A 315 28.48 0.48 1.36
C HIS A 315 28.42 0.11 2.86
N ASP A 316 28.55 1.11 3.74
CA ASP A 316 28.46 0.91 5.20
C ASP A 316 27.06 0.45 5.66
N LEU A 317 26.02 0.65 4.85
CA LEU A 317 24.63 0.28 5.16
C LEU A 317 24.19 -0.97 4.42
N ILE A 318 24.66 -1.16 3.18
CA ILE A 318 24.39 -2.31 2.34
C ILE A 318 25.69 -2.71 1.65
N ASP A 319 26.07 -3.98 1.78
CA ASP A 319 27.30 -4.54 1.17
C ASP A 319 27.13 -4.75 -0.35
N ASP A 320 26.61 -3.73 -1.04
CA ASP A 320 26.41 -3.67 -2.48
C ASP A 320 26.56 -2.22 -2.97
N ASP A 321 27.76 -1.91 -3.48
CA ASP A 321 28.11 -0.63 -4.10
C ASP A 321 27.23 -0.26 -5.31
N GLY A 322 26.62 -1.28 -5.95
CA GLY A 322 25.77 -1.13 -7.12
C GLY A 322 24.29 -0.99 -6.79
N TYR A 323 23.92 -0.99 -5.50
CA TYR A 323 22.52 -0.93 -5.08
C TYR A 323 21.85 0.36 -5.57
N GLN A 324 20.66 0.20 -6.15
CA GLN A 324 19.86 1.32 -6.64
C GLN A 324 18.56 1.41 -5.86
N LEU A 325 18.39 2.52 -5.14
CA LEU A 325 17.22 2.78 -4.31
C LEU A 325 16.01 3.10 -5.20
N LYS A 326 14.86 2.48 -4.94
CA LYS A 326 13.63 2.82 -5.66
C LYS A 326 13.15 4.21 -5.22
N ALA A 327 13.14 5.19 -6.12
CA ALA A 327 12.82 6.59 -5.81
C ALA A 327 11.44 6.74 -5.14
N LYS A 328 10.45 5.95 -5.59
CA LYS A 328 9.09 5.92 -5.04
C LYS A 328 9.02 5.47 -3.57
N ASN A 329 10.06 4.79 -3.07
CA ASN A 329 10.13 4.31 -1.69
C ASN A 329 10.68 5.38 -0.73
N ILE A 330 11.37 6.38 -1.26
CA ILE A 330 12.06 7.39 -0.46
C ILE A 330 11.10 8.49 0.01
N VAL A 331 10.31 9.02 -0.91
CA VAL A 331 9.46 10.20 -0.65
C VAL A 331 8.17 9.75 0.05
N PRO A 332 7.91 10.21 1.29
CA PRO A 332 6.60 10.03 1.92
C PRO A 332 5.51 10.65 1.06
N LYS A 333 4.23 10.31 1.28
CA LYS A 333 3.09 10.85 0.50
C LYS A 333 3.18 12.38 0.32
N TYR A 334 3.62 12.81 -0.87
CA TYR A 334 4.20 14.15 -1.12
C TYR A 334 3.24 15.30 -0.85
N LYS A 335 1.95 15.11 -1.20
CA LYS A 335 0.90 16.12 -1.05
C LYS A 335 0.11 16.03 0.27
N SER A 336 0.47 15.09 1.14
CA SER A 336 -0.26 14.86 2.40
C SER A 336 0.65 15.13 3.58
N LYS A 337 0.07 15.46 4.74
CA LYS A 337 0.77 15.73 6.00
C LYS A 337 1.44 14.47 6.59
N SER A 338 2.47 13.99 5.90
CA SER A 338 3.12 12.69 6.11
C SER A 338 4.44 12.79 6.88
N ILE A 339 5.03 13.98 6.97
CA ILE A 339 6.21 14.25 7.80
C ILE A 339 5.73 14.68 9.19
N LYS A 340 6.26 14.03 10.23
CA LYS A 340 5.94 14.34 11.63
C LYS A 340 7.13 15.00 12.32
N ILE A 341 6.95 16.23 12.78
CA ILE A 341 7.92 16.97 13.58
C ILE A 341 7.45 16.91 15.04
N ASN A 342 8.18 16.16 15.86
CA ASN A 342 7.85 16.00 17.28
C ASN A 342 8.49 17.13 18.09
N THR A 343 7.70 17.79 18.93
CA THR A 343 8.20 18.74 19.93
C THR A 343 7.66 18.37 21.31
N LYS A 344 8.18 18.99 22.37
CA LYS A 344 7.67 18.74 23.73
C LYS A 344 6.20 19.14 23.90
N ILE A 345 5.74 20.15 23.17
CA ILE A 345 4.43 20.78 23.38
C ILE A 345 3.35 20.25 22.44
N ALA A 346 3.72 19.89 21.22
CA ALA A 346 2.81 19.44 20.18
C ALA A 346 3.55 18.71 19.06
N ASP A 347 2.81 17.88 18.34
CA ASP A 347 3.27 17.26 17.09
C ASP A 347 2.78 18.08 15.91
N VAL A 348 3.69 18.49 15.03
CA VAL A 348 3.35 19.17 13.78
C VAL A 348 3.42 18.15 12.64
N LYS A 349 2.37 18.07 11.82
CA LYS A 349 2.36 17.24 10.61
C LYS A 349 2.35 18.12 9.37
N VAL A 350 3.33 17.96 8.50
CA VAL A 350 3.49 18.74 7.26
C VAL A 350 3.70 17.81 6.07
N SER A 351 3.40 18.31 4.87
CA SER A 351 3.73 17.59 3.64
C SER A 351 5.20 17.80 3.27
N PRO A 352 5.84 16.88 2.54
CA PRO A 352 7.16 17.12 1.96
C PRO A 352 7.27 18.42 1.16
N GLU A 353 6.21 18.80 0.44
CA GLU A 353 6.14 20.06 -0.33
C GLU A 353 6.18 21.29 0.59
N ASP A 354 5.37 21.27 1.65
CA ASP A 354 5.20 22.38 2.59
C ASP A 354 6.32 22.46 3.64
N LEU A 355 7.24 21.48 3.68
CA LEU A 355 8.33 21.45 4.66
C LEU A 355 9.22 22.69 4.55
N ARG A 356 9.31 23.31 3.37
CA ARG A 356 10.02 24.59 3.12
C ARG A 356 9.52 25.76 3.98
N TYR A 357 8.25 25.72 4.40
CA TYR A 357 7.65 26.77 5.24
C TYR A 357 7.96 26.59 6.72
N VAL A 358 8.55 25.45 7.10
CA VAL A 358 8.92 25.17 8.50
C VAL A 358 10.39 25.50 8.71
N LYS A 359 10.70 26.37 9.66
CA LYS A 359 12.08 26.74 10.00
C LYS A 359 12.32 26.69 11.50
N GLN A 360 13.41 26.05 11.90
CA GLN A 360 13.90 26.18 13.27
C GLN A 360 14.79 27.41 13.37
N THR A 361 14.41 28.37 14.20
CA THR A 361 15.19 29.59 14.43
C THR A 361 15.49 29.78 15.91
N GLN A 362 16.51 30.59 16.19
CA GLN A 362 16.84 31.02 17.55
C GLN A 362 16.60 32.52 17.69
N MET A 363 15.69 32.89 18.57
CA MET A 363 15.36 34.29 18.89
C MET A 363 15.48 34.49 20.39
N PHE A 364 16.18 35.55 20.83
CA PHE A 364 16.35 35.88 22.25
C PHE A 364 16.84 34.70 23.12
N GLY A 365 17.72 33.85 22.58
CA GLY A 365 18.25 32.67 23.27
C GLY A 365 17.27 31.48 23.36
N ARG A 366 16.05 31.59 22.84
CA ARG A 366 15.05 30.53 22.80
C ARG A 366 14.92 29.97 21.39
N ARG A 367 14.64 28.67 21.29
CA ARG A 367 14.40 27.98 20.01
C ARG A 367 12.91 28.06 19.68
N TYR A 368 12.62 28.45 18.45
CA TYR A 368 11.28 28.50 17.89
C TYR A 368 11.22 27.59 16.68
N LEU A 369 10.09 26.92 16.52
CA LEU A 369 9.69 26.30 15.27
C LEU A 369 8.73 27.29 14.60
N MET A 370 9.21 28.01 13.60
CA MET A 370 8.40 28.94 12.83
C MET A 370 7.74 28.18 11.68
N ILE A 371 6.47 28.43 11.47
CA ILE A 371 5.72 27.96 10.31
C ILE A 371 5.24 29.23 9.62
N GLU A 372 5.74 29.47 8.42
CA GLU A 372 5.26 30.54 7.55
C GLU A 372 3.85 30.18 7.07
N VAL A 373 2.92 31.11 7.23
CA VAL A 373 1.51 30.95 6.86
C VAL A 373 1.07 32.18 6.08
N ASP A 374 0.52 31.97 4.90
CA ASP A 374 -0.04 33.03 4.05
C ASP A 374 -1.49 33.36 4.42
N GLU A 375 -2.16 32.43 5.11
CA GLU A 375 -3.57 32.50 5.47
C GLU A 375 -3.80 32.92 6.92
N GLU A 376 -4.99 33.44 7.20
CA GLU A 376 -5.45 33.68 8.56
C GLU A 376 -5.54 32.35 9.32
N THR A 377 -4.84 32.27 10.46
CA THR A 377 -4.85 31.08 11.30
C THR A 377 -6.05 31.11 12.24
N VAL A 378 -6.75 29.97 12.37
CA VAL A 378 -7.99 29.85 13.13
C VAL A 378 -7.84 28.82 14.26
N VAL A 379 -8.31 29.17 15.45
CA VAL A 379 -8.40 28.27 16.61
C VAL A 379 -9.85 28.27 17.10
N ASP A 380 -10.51 27.11 17.08
CA ASP A 380 -11.90 26.94 17.53
C ASP A 380 -12.89 27.97 16.97
N GLY A 381 -12.68 28.41 15.72
CA GLY A 381 -13.51 29.43 15.04
C GLY A 381 -13.09 30.88 15.27
N PHE A 382 -12.03 31.12 16.05
CA PHE A 382 -11.45 32.45 16.27
C PHE A 382 -10.21 32.66 15.40
N THR A 383 -10.20 33.71 14.59
CA THR A 383 -9.01 34.17 13.88
C THR A 383 -7.96 34.67 14.88
N MET A 384 -6.74 34.16 14.78
CA MET A 384 -5.63 34.60 15.60
C MET A 384 -5.17 36.00 15.19
N ILE A 385 -4.89 36.86 16.18
CA ILE A 385 -4.32 38.19 15.94
C ILE A 385 -2.82 38.03 15.68
N PRO A 386 -2.28 38.50 14.54
CA PRO A 386 -0.84 38.44 14.28
C PRO A 386 -0.04 39.25 15.30
N GLU A 387 0.91 38.60 15.97
CA GLU A 387 1.84 39.27 16.88
C GLU A 387 3.03 39.81 16.09
N VAL A 388 3.23 41.14 16.09
CA VAL A 388 4.37 41.78 15.43
C VAL A 388 5.61 41.66 16.31
N PHE A 389 6.61 40.91 15.85
CA PHE A 389 7.90 40.81 16.53
C PHE A 389 8.71 42.11 16.33
N GLY A 390 8.97 42.85 17.41
CA GLY A 390 9.94 43.96 17.40
C GLY A 390 9.57 45.22 18.19
N GLU A 391 8.31 45.40 18.58
CA GLU A 391 7.93 46.50 19.47
C GLU A 391 7.84 46.01 20.90
N LYS A 392 8.55 46.68 21.82
CA LYS A 392 8.23 46.59 23.24
C LYS A 392 6.75 46.98 23.39
N GLN A 393 5.88 46.03 23.71
CA GLN A 393 4.55 46.36 24.21
C GLN A 393 4.71 47.28 25.43
N ALA A 394 4.42 48.57 25.24
CA ALA A 394 3.94 49.39 26.33
C ALA A 394 2.60 48.76 26.73
N ALA A 395 2.51 48.31 27.98
CA ALA A 395 1.33 47.67 28.51
C ALA A 395 0.10 48.59 28.34
N GLU A 396 -0.78 48.24 27.42
CA GLU A 396 -2.14 48.77 27.41
C GLU A 396 -3.08 47.72 28.02
N SER A 397 -3.91 48.22 28.93
CA SER A 397 -4.78 47.49 29.85
C SER A 397 -5.91 46.76 29.13
N PRO A 398 -6.55 45.74 29.75
CA PRO A 398 -7.53 44.91 29.06
C PRO A 398 -8.76 45.73 28.63
N ILE A 399 -9.21 45.46 27.40
CA ILE A 399 -10.40 46.02 26.77
C ILE A 399 -11.62 45.73 27.66
N ALA A 400 -12.28 46.80 28.12
CA ALA A 400 -13.55 46.71 28.82
C ALA A 400 -14.67 46.36 27.82
N ILE A 401 -15.41 45.30 28.11
CA ILE A 401 -16.65 44.97 27.41
C ILE A 401 -17.73 45.92 27.94
N GLU A 402 -18.07 46.95 27.17
CA GLU A 402 -19.24 47.79 27.45
C GLU A 402 -20.52 47.03 27.09
N ASN A 403 -21.27 46.61 28.12
CA ASN A 403 -22.66 46.20 28.00
C ASN A 403 -23.53 47.45 27.77
N ASN A 404 -24.21 47.52 26.64
CA ASN A 404 -25.18 48.59 26.36
C ASN A 404 -26.62 48.03 26.50
N PRO A 405 -27.44 48.49 27.47
CA PRO A 405 -28.83 48.10 27.55
C PRO A 405 -29.75 49.11 26.85
N SER A 406 -30.68 48.56 26.05
CA SER A 406 -32.03 49.06 25.71
C SER A 406 -32.22 50.47 25.14
N ASP A 407 -32.81 50.53 23.94
CA ASP A 407 -33.91 51.45 23.58
C ASP A 407 -34.55 50.93 22.26
N SER A 408 -35.73 50.32 22.31
CA SER A 408 -37.07 50.93 22.23
C SER A 408 -37.65 50.83 20.81
N LEU A 409 -38.55 49.87 20.62
CA LEU A 409 -39.42 49.77 19.43
C LEU A 409 -40.45 50.91 19.45
N GLU A 410 -40.39 51.81 18.47
CA GLU A 410 -41.52 52.64 18.06
C GLU A 410 -42.02 52.19 16.69
N ALA A 411 -43.27 51.76 16.66
CA ALA A 411 -44.03 51.45 15.47
C ALA A 411 -44.39 52.73 14.71
N LYS A 412 -44.25 52.71 13.38
CA LYS A 412 -44.92 53.68 12.50
C LYS A 412 -45.81 52.96 11.49
N ASN A 413 -47.06 53.42 11.51
CA ASN A 413 -48.16 53.16 10.60
C ASN A 413 -47.78 53.39 9.14
N ASP A 414 -48.17 52.45 8.28
CA ASP A 414 -48.42 52.70 6.85
C ASP A 414 -49.92 52.82 6.61
N ASP A 415 -50.31 53.98 6.11
CA ASP A 415 -51.64 54.33 5.65
C ASP A 415 -51.59 54.34 4.11
N ALA A 416 -52.29 53.41 3.47
CA ALA A 416 -52.48 53.39 2.01
C ALA A 416 -53.90 52.97 1.66
N ARG A 417 -54.74 53.97 1.37
CA ARG A 417 -55.98 53.84 0.59
C ARG A 417 -55.83 54.65 -0.70
N MET A 418 -55.73 53.97 -1.84
CA MET A 418 -56.62 54.12 -2.99
C MET A 418 -56.34 53.04 -4.03
#